data_AF-A0A7X4W084-F1
#
_entry.id   AF-A0A7X4W084-F1
#
_cell.length_a   1.000
_cell.length_b   1.000
_cell.length_c   1.000
_cell.angle_alpha   90.00
_cell.angle_beta   90.00
_cell.angle_gamma   90.00
#
_symmetry.space_group_name_H-M   'P 1'
#
loop_
_entity.id
_entity.type
_entity.pdbx_description
1 polymer ?
#
loop_
_entity_poly.entity_id
_entity_poly.type
_entity_poly.pdbx_seq_one_letter_code
_entity_poly.pdbx_strand_id
1 'polypeptide(L)'
;MTDLFYDKKVDSCMATSSSPIHKPLAVEGCSPEMAAAIEAFSASITPSHTLRSRRYSLLSLVAKHFDDAASISIRRMLPGFNQEKPFSQHVKHTGCNNLIKTFKLLSRQARLTPQDQAEIDCLMEVLLFIKSRTPSESIAAEINLIEKPFCELCWRFNIAYDRYSNGEEAEMRNARYCEFHNPSSNPSAYRNDHRYRKDFEEWLIALGGEKELNLSSDLKQQEAIRKKAYALAHAKLTERRIKILKLYAAGFSQKKIADQLGVSPQAVSKSLFKLRGYFSSWTKIALDDTTKS
;
A
#
# COMPACT_ATOMS: atom_id res chain seq x y z
N MET A 1 -18.55 -22.29 -14.18
CA MET A 1 -18.36 -20.91 -14.69
C MET A 1 -18.53 -19.96 -13.53
N THR A 2 -17.43 -19.51 -12.95
CA THR A 2 -17.44 -18.49 -11.90
C THR A 2 -16.43 -17.44 -12.30
N ASP A 3 -16.93 -16.41 -12.99
CA ASP A 3 -16.22 -15.18 -13.28
C ASP A 3 -15.84 -14.50 -11.97
N LEU A 4 -14.56 -14.64 -11.61
CA LEU A 4 -13.93 -13.81 -10.59
C LEU A 4 -13.70 -12.44 -11.19
N PHE A 5 -14.53 -11.47 -10.78
CA PHE A 5 -14.34 -10.04 -10.97
C PHE A 5 -12.91 -9.65 -10.60
N TYR A 6 -12.07 -9.51 -11.63
CA TYR A 6 -10.70 -9.02 -11.54
C TYR A 6 -10.78 -7.50 -11.34
N ASP A 7 -10.38 -7.04 -10.16
CA ASP A 7 -10.40 -5.63 -9.77
C ASP A 7 -9.36 -4.84 -10.61
N LYS A 8 -9.86 -4.05 -11.58
CA LYS A 8 -9.09 -3.23 -12.54
C LYS A 8 -8.21 -2.13 -11.92
N LYS A 9 -8.05 -2.09 -10.59
CA LYS A 9 -7.33 -1.01 -9.89
C LYS A 9 -5.82 -1.21 -9.71
N VAL A 10 -5.25 -2.30 -10.21
CA VAL A 10 -3.78 -2.48 -10.20
C VAL A 10 -3.10 -1.74 -11.37
N ASP A 11 -3.84 -1.36 -12.40
CA ASP A 11 -3.24 -0.81 -13.64
C ASP A 11 -3.03 0.71 -13.64
N SER A 12 -3.62 1.47 -12.70
CA SER A 12 -3.59 2.94 -12.78
C SER A 12 -2.32 3.60 -12.24
N CYS A 13 -1.47 2.90 -11.45
CA CYS A 13 -0.22 3.47 -10.94
C CYS A 13 1.02 3.14 -11.79
N MET A 14 0.88 2.39 -12.89
CA MET A 14 1.99 1.99 -13.76
C MET A 14 2.09 2.80 -15.06
N ALA A 15 1.17 3.74 -15.30
CA ALA A 15 1.02 4.40 -16.60
C ALA A 15 1.85 5.67 -16.82
N THR A 16 2.57 6.20 -15.81
CA THR A 16 3.26 7.50 -15.95
C THR A 16 4.70 7.55 -15.45
N SER A 17 5.42 6.43 -15.51
CA SER A 17 6.87 6.47 -15.63
C SER A 17 7.27 5.50 -16.72
N SER A 18 8.14 5.96 -17.61
CA SER A 18 8.78 5.15 -18.66
C SER A 18 9.20 3.79 -18.09
N SER A 19 8.39 2.76 -18.34
CA SER A 19 8.68 1.42 -17.84
C SER A 19 10.02 0.98 -18.44
N PRO A 20 10.97 0.46 -17.64
CA PRO A 20 12.24 -0.05 -18.14
C PRO A 20 12.02 -1.41 -18.82
N ILE A 21 11.15 -1.45 -19.83
CA ILE A 21 10.76 -2.67 -20.58
C ILE A 21 11.63 -2.85 -21.82
N HIS A 22 12.51 -1.90 -22.17
CA HIS A 22 13.18 -1.92 -23.48
C HIS A 22 14.69 -1.81 -23.47
N LYS A 23 15.38 -1.88 -22.32
CA LYS A 23 16.82 -2.14 -22.38
C LYS A 23 17.00 -3.66 -22.51
N PRO A 24 17.41 -4.20 -23.67
CA PRO A 24 17.80 -5.60 -23.73
C PRO A 24 18.89 -5.81 -22.69
N LEU A 25 18.72 -6.83 -21.85
CA LEU A 25 19.77 -7.26 -20.93
C LEU A 25 20.99 -7.59 -21.79
N ALA A 26 22.15 -7.05 -21.45
CA ALA A 26 23.35 -7.24 -22.27
C ALA A 26 23.74 -8.73 -22.29
N VAL A 27 23.98 -9.28 -23.47
CA VAL A 27 24.39 -10.69 -23.66
C VAL A 27 25.85 -10.80 -24.11
N GLU A 28 26.45 -9.69 -24.54
CA GLU A 28 27.81 -9.67 -25.09
C GLU A 28 28.84 -10.16 -24.07
N GLY A 29 29.53 -11.25 -24.39
CA GLY A 29 30.56 -11.86 -23.55
C GLY A 29 30.05 -12.82 -22.47
N CYS A 30 28.73 -12.99 -22.28
CA CYS A 30 28.16 -14.00 -21.37
C CYS A 30 28.26 -15.41 -22.01
N SER A 31 28.35 -16.47 -21.19
CA SER A 31 28.31 -17.87 -21.68
C SER A 31 27.03 -18.16 -22.49
N PRO A 32 27.03 -19.17 -23.39
CA PRO A 32 25.82 -19.61 -24.09
C PRO A 32 24.66 -19.94 -23.14
N GLU A 33 24.96 -20.54 -21.98
CA GLU A 33 23.97 -20.89 -20.96
C GLU A 33 23.37 -19.64 -20.31
N MET A 34 24.20 -18.66 -19.96
CA MET A 34 23.75 -17.39 -19.39
C MET A 34 22.97 -16.55 -20.42
N ALA A 35 23.42 -16.52 -21.66
CA ALA A 35 22.73 -15.88 -22.78
C ALA A 35 21.33 -16.44 -22.98
N ALA A 36 21.20 -17.76 -23.07
CA ALA A 36 19.92 -18.45 -23.21
C ALA A 36 19.01 -18.20 -22.00
N ALA A 37 19.56 -18.17 -20.78
CA ALA A 37 18.82 -17.83 -19.56
C ALA A 37 18.22 -16.42 -19.62
N ILE A 38 19.00 -15.44 -20.08
CA ILE A 38 18.59 -14.03 -20.21
C ILE A 38 17.49 -13.88 -21.25
N GLU A 39 17.65 -14.49 -22.43
CA GLU A 39 16.65 -14.44 -23.49
C GLU A 39 15.33 -15.08 -23.04
N ALA A 40 15.40 -16.28 -22.44
CA ALA A 40 14.22 -16.99 -21.96
C ALA A 40 13.50 -16.24 -20.82
N PHE A 41 14.25 -15.63 -19.91
CA PHE A 41 13.71 -14.77 -18.85
C PHE A 41 13.03 -13.52 -19.43
N SER A 42 13.68 -12.84 -20.37
CA SER A 42 13.16 -11.62 -20.98
C SER A 42 11.90 -11.89 -21.79
N ALA A 43 11.84 -13.01 -22.52
CA ALA A 43 10.65 -13.44 -23.25
C ALA A 43 9.49 -13.85 -22.32
N SER A 44 9.79 -14.32 -21.11
CA SER A 44 8.78 -14.79 -20.14
C SER A 44 8.26 -13.68 -19.21
N ILE A 45 8.94 -12.55 -19.13
CA ILE A 45 8.53 -11.42 -18.29
C ILE A 45 7.29 -10.74 -18.88
N THR A 46 6.35 -10.44 -18.00
CA THR A 46 5.20 -9.58 -18.29
C THR A 46 5.09 -8.48 -17.25
N PRO A 47 4.36 -7.37 -17.51
CA PRO A 47 4.14 -6.30 -16.54
C PRO A 47 3.54 -6.77 -15.21
N SER A 48 2.85 -7.90 -15.19
CA SER A 48 2.22 -8.46 -13.98
C SER A 48 3.20 -9.16 -13.03
N HIS A 49 4.44 -9.41 -13.44
CA HIS A 49 5.43 -10.09 -12.62
C HIS A 49 6.00 -9.18 -11.54
N THR A 50 5.92 -9.61 -10.28
CA THR A 50 6.47 -8.89 -9.11
C THR A 50 7.06 -9.87 -8.10
N LEU A 51 7.88 -9.41 -7.15
CA LEU A 51 8.40 -10.27 -6.08
C LEU A 51 7.31 -10.76 -5.09
N ARG A 52 6.19 -10.03 -4.97
CA ARG A 52 5.13 -10.33 -3.97
C ARG A 52 3.96 -11.12 -4.55
N SER A 53 3.85 -11.21 -5.87
CA SER A 53 2.75 -11.93 -6.52
C SER A 53 2.89 -13.43 -6.30
N ARG A 54 1.84 -14.07 -5.80
CA ARG A 54 1.77 -15.53 -5.67
C ARG A 54 1.63 -16.24 -7.03
N ARG A 55 1.04 -15.57 -8.03
CA ARG A 55 0.74 -16.15 -9.36
C ARG A 55 1.80 -15.78 -10.41
N TYR A 56 2.35 -14.57 -10.33
CA TYR A 56 3.33 -14.02 -11.28
C TYR A 56 4.59 -13.62 -10.51
N SER A 57 5.25 -14.60 -9.90
CA SER A 57 6.41 -14.38 -9.05
C SER A 57 7.68 -14.19 -9.88
N LEU A 58 8.37 -13.05 -9.70
CA LEU A 58 9.70 -12.85 -10.30
C LEU A 58 10.72 -13.87 -9.79
N LEU A 59 10.63 -14.30 -8.51
CA LEU A 59 11.52 -15.35 -8.00
C LEU A 59 11.29 -16.69 -8.69
N SER A 60 10.05 -17.00 -9.08
CA SER A 60 9.74 -18.22 -9.81
C SER A 60 10.30 -18.18 -11.23
N LEU A 61 10.29 -17.01 -11.88
CA LEU A 61 10.96 -16.83 -13.18
C LEU A 61 12.48 -16.92 -13.07
N VAL A 62 13.08 -16.30 -12.05
CA VAL A 62 14.52 -16.42 -11.79
C VAL A 62 14.88 -17.89 -11.54
N ALA A 63 14.09 -18.59 -10.72
CA ALA A 63 14.35 -19.99 -10.43
C ALA A 63 14.28 -20.86 -11.69
N LYS A 64 13.31 -20.58 -12.57
CA LYS A 64 13.11 -21.33 -13.81
C LYS A 64 14.21 -21.11 -14.84
N HIS A 65 14.74 -19.89 -14.95
CA HIS A 65 15.62 -19.51 -16.06
C HIS A 65 17.08 -19.32 -15.67
N PHE A 66 17.37 -18.90 -14.42
CA PHE A 66 18.72 -18.53 -14.02
C PHE A 66 19.38 -19.49 -13.04
N ASP A 67 18.65 -20.33 -12.30
CA ASP A 67 19.27 -21.12 -11.22
C ASP A 67 20.39 -22.03 -11.71
N ASP A 68 20.23 -22.66 -12.88
CA ASP A 68 21.25 -23.53 -13.46
C ASP A 68 22.46 -22.73 -13.97
N ALA A 69 22.22 -21.77 -14.88
CA ALA A 69 23.27 -20.95 -15.48
C ALA A 69 24.05 -20.14 -14.43
N ALA A 70 23.34 -19.49 -13.50
CA ALA A 70 23.97 -18.71 -12.44
C ALA A 70 24.73 -19.58 -11.44
N SER A 71 24.28 -20.82 -11.17
CA SER A 71 25.04 -21.73 -10.30
C SER A 71 26.38 -22.11 -10.90
N ILE A 72 26.44 -22.34 -12.22
CA ILE A 72 27.70 -22.62 -12.94
C ILE A 72 28.65 -21.42 -12.82
N SER A 73 28.15 -20.23 -13.17
CA SER A 73 28.92 -18.98 -13.09
C SER A 73 29.42 -18.70 -11.67
N ILE A 74 28.53 -18.77 -10.68
CA ILE A 74 28.87 -18.47 -9.28
C ILE A 74 29.89 -19.47 -8.73
N ARG A 75 29.78 -20.77 -9.04
CA ARG A 75 30.79 -21.76 -8.63
C ARG A 75 32.16 -21.46 -9.20
N ARG A 76 32.22 -21.01 -10.45
CA ARG A 76 33.48 -20.63 -11.12
C ARG A 76 34.10 -19.37 -10.50
N MET A 77 33.29 -18.35 -10.24
CA MET A 77 33.76 -17.05 -9.75
C MET A 77 33.99 -17.02 -8.22
N LEU A 78 33.31 -17.86 -7.47
CA LEU A 78 33.29 -17.86 -6.01
C LEU A 78 33.36 -19.28 -5.41
N PRO A 79 34.56 -19.87 -5.29
CA PRO A 79 34.72 -21.21 -4.71
C PRO A 79 34.27 -21.36 -3.25
N GLY A 80 33.91 -20.29 -2.55
CA GLY A 80 33.43 -20.29 -1.16
C GLY A 80 32.04 -19.70 -0.93
N PHE A 81 31.32 -19.29 -1.99
CA PHE A 81 29.94 -18.84 -1.86
C PHE A 81 29.04 -20.06 -1.70
N ASN A 82 28.12 -20.08 -0.72
CA ASN A 82 27.33 -21.25 -0.35
C ASN A 82 26.65 -21.89 -1.59
N GLN A 83 27.27 -22.96 -2.10
CA GLN A 83 26.99 -23.58 -3.40
C GLN A 83 25.78 -24.52 -3.36
N GLU A 84 25.24 -24.78 -2.16
CA GLU A 84 24.09 -25.66 -1.95
C GLU A 84 22.77 -24.95 -2.29
N LYS A 85 22.77 -23.61 -2.34
CA LYS A 85 21.57 -22.82 -2.62
C LYS A 85 21.60 -22.31 -4.06
N PRO A 86 20.49 -22.47 -4.81
CA PRO A 86 20.38 -21.91 -6.15
C PRO A 86 20.23 -20.37 -6.09
N PHE A 87 20.49 -19.69 -7.20
CA PHE A 87 20.54 -18.23 -7.27
C PHE A 87 19.26 -17.56 -6.77
N SER A 88 18.09 -18.05 -7.15
CA SER A 88 16.78 -17.58 -6.68
C SER A 88 16.64 -17.60 -5.15
N GLN A 89 17.22 -18.60 -4.49
CA GLN A 89 17.24 -18.69 -3.02
C GLN A 89 18.20 -17.69 -2.41
N HIS A 90 19.34 -17.42 -3.04
CA HIS A 90 20.21 -16.32 -2.62
C HIS A 90 19.50 -14.97 -2.73
N VAL A 91 18.77 -14.73 -3.82
CA VAL A 91 17.95 -13.50 -3.97
C VAL A 91 16.92 -13.39 -2.84
N LYS A 92 16.26 -14.50 -2.50
CA LYS A 92 15.23 -14.55 -1.44
C LYS A 92 15.79 -14.29 -0.04
N HIS A 93 16.94 -14.87 0.31
CA HIS A 93 17.47 -14.82 1.68
C HIS A 93 18.40 -13.63 1.92
N THR A 94 19.27 -13.32 0.95
CA THR A 94 20.27 -12.27 1.07
C THR A 94 19.74 -10.92 0.62
N GLY A 95 18.77 -10.92 -0.31
CA GLY A 95 18.18 -9.72 -0.89
C GLY A 95 19.03 -9.13 -2.03
N CYS A 96 18.37 -8.45 -2.96
CA CYS A 96 19.00 -7.89 -4.17
C CYS A 96 20.13 -6.91 -3.85
N ASN A 97 19.96 -6.03 -2.85
CA ASN A 97 20.96 -5.01 -2.51
C ASN A 97 22.29 -5.62 -2.05
N ASN A 98 22.24 -6.65 -1.22
CA ASN A 98 23.44 -7.29 -0.69
C ASN A 98 24.14 -8.10 -1.78
N LEU A 99 23.39 -8.81 -2.63
CA LEU A 99 23.99 -9.51 -3.78
C LEU A 99 24.64 -8.55 -4.77
N ILE A 100 24.02 -7.40 -5.07
CA ILE A 100 24.64 -6.36 -5.92
C ILE A 100 25.95 -5.87 -5.30
N LYS A 101 26.01 -5.66 -3.97
CA LYS A 101 27.25 -5.27 -3.29
C LYS A 101 28.32 -6.36 -3.42
N THR A 102 27.95 -7.63 -3.20
CA THR A 102 28.85 -8.77 -3.34
C THR A 102 29.42 -8.86 -4.76
N PHE A 103 28.57 -8.76 -5.78
CA PHE A 103 28.99 -8.78 -7.18
C PHE A 103 29.85 -7.58 -7.57
N LYS A 104 29.57 -6.38 -7.05
CA LYS A 104 30.44 -5.19 -7.23
C LYS A 104 31.81 -5.32 -6.57
N LEU A 105 31.90 -6.03 -5.45
CA LEU A 105 33.19 -6.32 -4.81
C LEU A 105 33.97 -7.36 -5.62
N LEU A 106 33.27 -8.33 -6.20
CA LEU A 106 33.88 -9.34 -7.06
C LEU A 106 34.39 -8.78 -8.36
N SER A 107 33.63 -7.94 -9.06
CA SER A 107 34.05 -7.31 -10.32
C SER A 107 35.32 -6.47 -10.21
N ARG A 108 35.72 -6.09 -8.99
CA ARG A 108 36.97 -5.37 -8.73
C ARG A 108 38.19 -6.28 -8.60
N GLN A 109 38.01 -7.60 -8.58
CA GLN A 109 39.09 -8.56 -8.44
C GLN A 109 39.79 -8.77 -9.79
N ALA A 110 41.12 -8.60 -9.82
CA ALA A 110 41.93 -8.71 -11.03
C ALA A 110 42.02 -10.13 -11.65
N ARG A 111 41.33 -11.13 -11.07
CA ARG A 111 41.41 -12.55 -11.48
C ARG A 111 40.23 -13.01 -12.35
N LEU A 112 39.25 -12.15 -12.59
CA LEU A 112 38.07 -12.49 -13.37
C LEU A 112 38.38 -12.48 -14.86
N THR A 113 37.87 -13.47 -15.58
CA THR A 113 37.93 -13.46 -17.05
C THR A 113 36.95 -12.42 -17.61
N PRO A 114 37.11 -11.97 -18.87
CA PRO A 114 36.13 -11.10 -19.52
C PRO A 114 34.71 -11.70 -19.51
N GLN A 115 34.60 -13.03 -19.60
CA GLN A 115 33.33 -13.73 -19.52
C GLN A 115 32.73 -13.68 -18.11
N ASP A 116 33.54 -13.85 -17.06
CA ASP A 116 33.06 -13.72 -15.68
C ASP A 116 32.57 -12.30 -15.38
N GLN A 117 33.27 -11.30 -15.92
CA GLN A 117 32.87 -9.90 -15.78
C GLN A 117 31.52 -9.65 -16.45
N ALA A 118 31.34 -10.13 -17.69
CA ALA A 118 30.06 -10.04 -18.38
C ALA A 118 28.95 -10.75 -17.59
N GLU A 119 29.19 -11.96 -17.08
CA GLU A 119 28.19 -12.73 -16.32
C GLU A 119 27.81 -12.05 -14.99
N ILE A 120 28.77 -11.41 -14.31
CA ILE A 120 28.50 -10.56 -13.14
C ILE A 120 27.60 -9.38 -13.50
N ASP A 121 27.91 -8.68 -14.59
CA ASP A 121 27.13 -7.53 -15.05
C ASP A 121 25.72 -7.98 -15.46
N CYS A 122 25.60 -9.09 -16.20
CA CYS A 122 24.36 -9.80 -16.54
C CYS A 122 23.51 -10.05 -15.27
N LEU A 123 24.07 -10.69 -14.24
CA LEU A 123 23.36 -10.98 -12.97
C LEU A 123 22.99 -9.71 -12.20
N MET A 124 23.86 -8.69 -12.20
CA MET A 124 23.57 -7.41 -11.57
C MET A 124 22.42 -6.67 -12.26
N GLU A 125 22.35 -6.67 -13.59
CA GLU A 125 21.23 -6.08 -14.33
C GLU A 125 19.91 -6.78 -13.99
N VAL A 126 19.90 -8.11 -13.87
CA VAL A 126 18.72 -8.88 -13.44
C VAL A 126 18.30 -8.49 -12.02
N LEU A 127 19.24 -8.37 -11.08
CA LEU A 127 18.95 -7.94 -9.71
C LEU A 127 18.42 -6.50 -9.64
N LEU A 128 18.96 -5.60 -10.47
CA LEU A 128 18.48 -4.23 -10.60
C LEU A 128 17.08 -4.18 -11.19
N PHE A 129 16.79 -5.00 -12.21
CA PHE A 129 15.46 -5.16 -12.78
C PHE A 129 14.48 -5.65 -11.72
N ILE A 130 14.80 -6.73 -11.00
CA ILE A 130 13.98 -7.26 -9.92
C ILE A 130 13.70 -6.18 -8.87
N LYS A 131 14.73 -5.43 -8.45
CA LYS A 131 14.59 -4.30 -7.53
C LYS A 131 13.68 -3.20 -8.08
N SER A 132 13.78 -2.86 -9.36
CA SER A 132 12.90 -1.86 -9.98
C SER A 132 11.42 -2.29 -10.05
N ARG A 133 11.18 -3.61 -10.03
CA ARG A 133 9.86 -4.23 -10.01
C ARG A 133 9.38 -4.60 -8.61
N THR A 134 10.20 -4.37 -7.59
CA THR A 134 9.67 -4.25 -6.24
C THR A 134 9.02 -2.89 -6.13
N PRO A 135 7.78 -2.77 -5.61
CA PRO A 135 7.32 -1.48 -5.14
C PRO A 135 8.41 -0.99 -4.22
N SER A 136 9.01 0.17 -4.54
CA SER A 136 10.15 0.73 -3.82
C SER A 136 9.90 0.47 -2.34
N GLU A 137 10.80 -0.29 -1.69
CA GLU A 137 10.91 -0.19 -0.25
C GLU A 137 11.16 1.28 -0.02
N SER A 138 10.07 1.96 0.33
CA SER A 138 10.12 3.37 0.57
C SER A 138 11.05 3.48 1.76
N ILE A 139 12.25 3.98 1.52
CA ILE A 139 13.06 4.62 2.54
C ILE A 139 12.23 5.76 3.20
N ALA A 140 11.08 6.14 2.61
CA ALA A 140 10.03 6.94 3.24
C ALA A 140 9.17 6.21 4.32
N ALA A 141 9.32 4.91 4.57
CA ALA A 141 8.54 4.18 5.58
C ALA A 141 9.13 4.28 6.99
N GLU A 142 10.43 4.56 7.12
CA GLU A 142 11.08 4.62 8.43
C GLU A 142 10.75 5.92 9.18
N ILE A 143 10.42 6.99 8.45
CA ILE A 143 10.29 8.34 9.02
C ILE A 143 8.83 8.83 9.13
N ASN A 144 7.88 8.28 8.36
CA ASN A 144 6.53 8.88 8.26
C ASN A 144 5.44 8.32 9.19
N LEU A 145 5.68 7.26 9.99
CA LEU A 145 4.60 6.62 10.78
C LEU A 145 4.41 7.24 12.16
N ILE A 146 5.49 7.76 12.77
CA ILE A 146 5.40 8.59 13.98
C ILE A 146 4.75 9.93 13.61
N GLU A 147 5.15 10.52 12.47
CA GLU A 147 4.59 11.77 11.95
C GLU A 147 3.09 11.65 11.65
N LYS A 148 2.61 10.46 11.27
CA LYS A 148 1.18 10.15 10.98
C LYS A 148 0.55 9.32 12.11
N PRO A 149 0.29 9.88 13.31
CA PRO A 149 0.06 9.13 14.54
C PRO A 149 -1.22 8.29 14.57
N PHE A 150 -2.18 8.53 13.68
CA PHE A 150 -3.49 7.88 13.71
C PHE A 150 -3.63 6.70 12.74
N CYS A 151 -4.48 5.75 13.11
CA CYS A 151 -4.94 4.68 12.25
C CYS A 151 -5.62 5.23 10.98
N GLU A 152 -5.34 4.64 9.82
CA GLU A 152 -5.99 5.02 8.56
C GLU A 152 -7.51 4.76 8.54
N LEU A 153 -8.00 3.88 9.43
CA LEU A 153 -9.40 3.46 9.46
C LEU A 153 -10.21 4.05 10.63
N CYS A 154 -9.58 4.74 11.58
CA CYS A 154 -10.28 5.32 12.72
C CYS A 154 -9.53 6.49 13.39
N TRP A 155 -9.98 6.84 14.60
CA TRP A 155 -9.43 7.92 15.43
C TRP A 155 -8.40 7.45 16.46
N ARG A 156 -8.14 6.14 16.56
CA ARG A 156 -7.12 5.61 17.49
C ARG A 156 -5.73 5.84 16.92
N PHE A 157 -4.73 5.89 17.80
CA PHE A 157 -3.34 5.89 17.37
C PHE A 157 -2.98 4.59 16.66
N ASN A 158 -2.07 4.71 15.69
CA ASN A 158 -1.49 3.56 15.03
C ASN A 158 -0.50 2.86 15.98
N ILE A 159 -0.17 1.60 15.70
CA ILE A 159 0.71 0.80 16.58
C ILE A 159 2.10 1.44 16.76
N ALA A 160 2.67 2.07 15.73
CA ALA A 160 3.98 2.71 15.86
C ALA A 160 3.96 3.88 16.82
N TYR A 161 2.95 4.75 16.72
CA TYR A 161 2.81 5.91 17.59
C TYR A 161 2.46 5.51 19.02
N ASP A 162 1.60 4.51 19.20
CA ASP A 162 1.26 3.98 20.53
C ASP A 162 2.52 3.45 21.24
N ARG A 163 3.33 2.62 20.56
CA ARG A 163 4.63 2.15 21.08
C ARG A 163 5.60 3.29 21.36
N TYR A 164 5.75 4.24 20.44
CA TYR A 164 6.58 5.43 20.63
C TYR A 164 6.18 6.22 21.88
N SER A 165 4.87 6.44 22.07
CA SER A 165 4.34 7.17 23.22
C SER A 165 4.57 6.44 24.55
N ASN A 166 4.70 5.11 24.51
CA ASN A 166 4.98 4.25 25.65
C ASN A 166 6.48 3.94 25.84
N GLY A 167 7.37 4.48 25.00
CA GLY A 167 8.82 4.29 25.09
C GLY A 167 9.32 2.92 24.60
N GLU A 168 8.55 2.23 23.76
CA GLU A 168 8.91 0.92 23.19
C GLU A 168 9.57 1.05 21.81
N GLU A 169 10.40 0.07 21.41
CA GLU A 169 10.94 0.01 20.05
C GLU A 169 9.83 -0.27 19.02
N ALA A 170 9.70 0.62 18.03
CA ALA A 170 8.68 0.51 16.99
C ALA A 170 9.06 -0.50 15.91
N GLU A 171 8.50 -1.71 15.96
CA GLU A 171 8.57 -2.64 14.82
C GLU A 171 7.65 -2.17 13.69
N MET A 172 8.19 -2.07 12.47
CA MET A 172 7.53 -1.36 11.36
C MET A 172 6.46 -2.15 10.59
N ARG A 173 6.25 -3.43 10.92
CA ARG A 173 5.28 -4.25 10.18
C ARG A 173 3.87 -3.89 10.64
N ASN A 174 3.01 -3.47 9.70
CA ASN A 174 1.60 -3.10 9.92
C ASN A 174 1.34 -1.89 10.83
N ALA A 175 2.34 -1.06 11.08
CA ALA A 175 2.26 0.11 11.93
C ALA A 175 1.33 1.25 11.45
N ARG A 176 0.61 1.09 10.33
CA ARG A 176 -0.38 2.05 9.81
C ARG A 176 -1.74 1.97 10.50
N TYR A 177 -2.01 0.88 11.19
CA TYR A 177 -3.30 0.61 11.82
C TYR A 177 -3.13 0.57 13.34
N CYS A 178 -4.23 0.82 14.06
CA CYS A 178 -4.31 0.53 15.49
C CYS A 178 -4.44 -0.98 15.73
N GLU A 179 -4.26 -1.42 16.97
CA GLU A 179 -4.34 -2.83 17.34
C GLU A 179 -5.67 -3.51 16.94
N PHE A 180 -6.77 -2.78 17.06
CA PHE A 180 -8.11 -3.25 16.65
C PHE A 180 -8.28 -3.43 15.13
N HIS A 181 -7.49 -2.71 14.34
CA HIS A 181 -7.47 -2.77 12.87
C HIS A 181 -6.21 -3.46 12.33
N ASN A 182 -5.42 -4.11 13.18
CA ASN A 182 -4.23 -4.84 12.77
C ASN A 182 -4.65 -6.04 11.89
N PRO A 183 -4.27 -6.12 10.60
CA PRO A 183 -4.68 -7.23 9.73
C PRO A 183 -4.13 -8.59 10.17
N SER A 184 -3.08 -8.59 10.98
CA SER A 184 -2.45 -9.80 11.52
C SER A 184 -3.07 -10.25 12.84
N SER A 185 -3.90 -9.43 13.51
CA SER A 185 -4.56 -9.81 14.75
C SER A 185 -5.86 -10.57 14.47
N ASN A 186 -6.27 -11.44 15.40
CA ASN A 186 -7.56 -12.11 15.38
C ASN A 186 -8.19 -12.04 16.78
N PRO A 187 -9.35 -11.40 16.98
CA PRO A 187 -10.20 -10.78 15.96
C PRO A 187 -9.69 -9.41 15.49
N SER A 188 -9.79 -9.14 14.17
CA SER A 188 -9.48 -7.85 13.57
C SER A 188 -10.69 -7.25 12.86
N ALA A 189 -10.98 -5.98 13.13
CA ALA A 189 -12.02 -5.23 12.43
C ALA A 189 -11.57 -4.70 11.06
N TYR A 190 -10.30 -4.94 10.67
CA TYR A 190 -9.71 -4.40 9.44
C TYR A 190 -10.62 -4.57 8.22
N ARG A 191 -11.02 -5.81 7.92
CA ARG A 191 -11.85 -6.11 6.74
C ARG A 191 -13.23 -5.46 6.81
N ASN A 192 -13.77 -5.32 8.03
CA ASN A 192 -15.08 -4.72 8.23
C ASN A 192 -15.05 -3.22 8.03
N ASP A 193 -14.02 -2.54 8.50
CA ASP A 193 -14.02 -1.08 8.50
C ASP A 193 -13.32 -0.51 7.27
N HIS A 194 -12.50 -1.30 6.59
CA HIS A 194 -11.88 -0.95 5.30
C HIS A 194 -12.92 -0.54 4.25
N ARG A 195 -14.14 -1.09 4.27
CA ARG A 195 -15.22 -0.69 3.34
C ARG A 195 -15.72 0.74 3.56
N TYR A 196 -15.54 1.30 4.75
CA TYR A 196 -15.94 2.68 5.07
C TYR A 196 -14.77 3.67 4.94
N ARG A 197 -13.59 3.22 4.53
CA ARG A 197 -12.38 4.04 4.43
C ARG A 197 -12.62 5.31 3.60
N LYS A 198 -13.26 5.17 2.44
CA LYS A 198 -13.52 6.29 1.55
C LYS A 198 -14.44 7.33 2.21
N ASP A 199 -15.57 6.88 2.75
CA ASP A 199 -16.53 7.75 3.45
C ASP A 199 -15.87 8.43 4.67
N PHE A 200 -15.03 7.70 5.41
CA PHE A 200 -14.27 8.24 6.53
C PHE A 200 -13.31 9.37 6.09
N GLU A 201 -12.55 9.17 5.03
CA GLU A 201 -11.65 10.18 4.47
C GLU A 201 -12.42 11.42 3.98
N GLU A 202 -13.57 11.22 3.30
CA GLU A 202 -14.43 12.31 2.85
C GLU A 202 -14.97 13.12 4.04
N TRP A 203 -15.45 12.46 5.09
CA TRP A 203 -15.90 13.13 6.32
C TRP A 203 -14.78 13.83 7.08
N LEU A 204 -13.57 13.25 7.06
CA LEU A 204 -12.41 13.84 7.70
C LEU A 204 -12.08 15.19 7.07
N ILE A 205 -12.05 15.25 5.73
CA ILE A 205 -11.83 16.49 4.98
C ILE A 205 -12.96 17.48 5.23
N ALA A 206 -14.22 17.04 5.18
CA ALA A 206 -15.38 17.91 5.38
C ALA A 206 -15.44 18.56 6.78
N LEU A 207 -14.88 17.91 7.80
CA LEU A 207 -14.80 18.43 9.17
C LEU A 207 -13.54 19.28 9.43
N GLY A 208 -12.73 19.55 8.39
CA GLY A 208 -11.48 20.30 8.51
C GLY A 208 -10.33 19.50 9.15
N GLY A 209 -10.41 18.17 9.11
CA GLY A 209 -9.35 17.28 9.57
C GLY A 209 -8.25 17.10 8.53
N GLU A 210 -7.05 16.78 9.01
CA GLU A 210 -5.90 16.50 8.14
C GLU A 210 -5.86 15.01 7.79
N LYS A 211 -5.71 14.72 6.49
CA LYS A 211 -5.60 13.34 5.99
C LYS A 211 -4.26 12.72 6.37
N GLU A 212 -3.20 13.50 6.26
CA GLU A 212 -1.85 13.17 6.67
C GLU A 212 -1.46 14.19 7.72
N LEU A 213 -1.46 13.76 8.97
CA LEU A 213 -1.02 14.64 10.05
C LEU A 213 0.50 14.77 9.97
N ASN A 214 0.98 15.99 10.16
CA ASN A 214 2.33 16.22 10.66
C ASN A 214 2.24 16.32 12.19
N LEU A 215 3.30 15.92 12.91
CA LEU A 215 3.35 15.97 14.38
C LEU A 215 3.13 17.38 14.97
N SER A 216 3.16 18.42 14.13
CA SER A 216 2.92 19.82 14.49
C SER A 216 1.45 20.16 14.78
N SER A 217 0.51 19.29 14.43
CA SER A 217 -0.94 19.55 14.56
C SER A 217 -1.46 19.14 15.94
N ASP A 218 -2.44 19.86 16.51
CA ASP A 218 -3.05 19.51 17.81
C ASP A 218 -3.72 18.13 17.74
N LEU A 219 -3.04 17.14 18.31
CA LEU A 219 -3.47 15.74 18.29
C LEU A 219 -4.84 15.53 18.95
N LYS A 220 -5.18 16.29 20.00
CA LYS A 220 -6.48 16.15 20.68
C LYS A 220 -7.60 16.65 19.80
N GLN A 221 -7.40 17.78 19.13
CA GLN A 221 -8.36 18.30 18.17
C GLN A 221 -8.58 17.31 17.02
N GLN A 222 -7.50 16.74 16.49
CA GLN A 222 -7.54 15.81 15.38
C GLN A 222 -8.18 14.47 15.76
N GLU A 223 -7.91 13.96 16.96
CA GLU A 223 -8.62 12.80 17.50
C GLU A 223 -10.13 13.06 17.53
N ALA A 224 -10.55 14.22 18.04
CA ALA A 224 -11.97 14.59 18.13
C ALA A 224 -12.64 14.69 16.75
N ILE A 225 -11.94 15.25 15.75
CA ILE A 225 -12.43 15.33 14.37
C ILE A 225 -12.54 13.93 13.75
N ARG A 226 -11.47 13.11 13.83
CA ARG A 226 -11.46 11.73 13.33
C ARG A 226 -12.55 10.89 13.98
N LYS A 227 -12.80 11.05 15.28
CA LYS A 227 -13.86 10.32 16.00
C LYS A 227 -15.24 10.65 15.45
N LYS A 228 -15.49 11.92 15.11
CA LYS A 228 -16.73 12.34 14.44
C LYS A 228 -16.83 11.81 13.02
N ALA A 229 -15.76 11.92 12.24
CA ALA A 229 -15.71 11.41 10.86
C ALA A 229 -15.99 9.89 10.81
N TYR A 230 -15.38 9.13 11.72
CA TYR A 230 -15.61 7.70 11.83
C TYR A 230 -17.08 7.38 12.15
N ALA A 231 -17.66 8.09 13.11
CA ALA A 231 -19.07 7.89 13.47
C ALA A 231 -20.01 8.19 12.30
N LEU A 232 -19.71 9.20 11.49
CA LEU A 232 -20.48 9.59 10.30
C LEU A 232 -20.35 8.55 9.17
N ALA A 233 -19.13 8.07 8.91
CA ALA A 233 -18.88 7.01 7.92
C ALA A 233 -19.66 5.72 8.28
N HIS A 234 -19.68 5.37 9.56
CA HIS A 234 -20.40 4.18 10.04
C HIS A 234 -21.92 4.36 10.19
N ALA A 235 -22.43 5.60 10.15
CA ALA A 235 -23.85 5.88 10.30
C ALA A 235 -24.71 5.41 9.12
N LYS A 236 -24.08 4.99 8.00
CA LYS A 236 -24.75 4.61 6.74
C LYS A 236 -25.80 5.65 6.35
N LEU A 237 -25.35 6.90 6.23
CA LEU A 237 -26.23 8.02 5.87
C LEU A 237 -26.66 7.85 4.42
N THR A 238 -27.86 7.33 4.21
CA THR A 238 -28.47 7.32 2.88
C THR A 238 -28.72 8.76 2.42
N GLU A 239 -28.77 8.98 1.11
CA GLU A 239 -29.07 10.29 0.53
C GLU A 239 -30.34 10.92 1.14
N ARG A 240 -31.36 10.10 1.40
CA ARG A 240 -32.58 10.52 2.10
C ARG A 240 -32.31 11.05 3.51
N ARG A 241 -31.45 10.38 4.29
CA ARG A 241 -31.09 10.82 5.65
C ARG A 241 -30.29 12.12 5.63
N ILE A 242 -29.42 12.28 4.63
CA ILE A 242 -28.69 13.53 4.40
C ILE A 242 -29.67 14.67 4.11
N LYS A 243 -30.64 14.46 3.21
CA LYS A 243 -31.68 15.46 2.90
C LYS A 243 -32.53 15.82 4.13
N ILE A 244 -32.94 14.83 4.94
CA ILE A 244 -33.65 15.07 6.20
C ILE A 244 -32.82 15.96 7.14
N LEU A 245 -31.52 15.69 7.27
CA LEU A 245 -30.63 16.47 8.12
C LEU A 245 -30.45 17.91 7.63
N LYS A 246 -30.27 18.11 6.32
CA LYS A 246 -30.15 19.46 5.73
C LYS A 246 -31.41 20.30 5.99
N LEU A 247 -32.59 19.74 5.73
CA LEU A 247 -33.85 20.46 5.95
C LEU A 247 -34.11 20.73 7.44
N TYR A 248 -33.77 19.77 8.31
CA TYR A 248 -33.90 19.97 9.76
C TYR A 248 -32.94 21.05 10.27
N ALA A 249 -31.69 21.07 9.81
CA ALA A 249 -30.71 22.10 10.15
C ALA A 249 -31.13 23.50 9.66
N ALA A 250 -31.85 23.57 8.53
CA ALA A 250 -32.46 24.80 8.02
C ALA A 250 -33.74 25.23 8.78
N GLY A 251 -34.10 24.55 9.88
CA GLY A 251 -35.23 24.92 10.74
C GLY A 251 -36.59 24.41 10.27
N PHE A 252 -36.66 23.52 9.29
CA PHE A 252 -37.94 22.98 8.82
C PHE A 252 -38.55 22.02 9.85
N SER A 253 -39.87 22.12 10.06
CA SER A 253 -40.60 21.17 10.91
C SER A 253 -40.66 19.78 10.29
N GLN A 254 -40.80 18.74 11.12
CA GLN A 254 -40.85 17.35 10.64
C GLN A 254 -41.95 17.12 9.59
N LYS A 255 -43.10 17.79 9.74
CA LYS A 255 -44.20 17.75 8.77
C LYS A 255 -43.77 18.33 7.43
N LYS A 256 -43.16 19.52 7.43
CA LYS A 256 -42.69 20.18 6.20
C LYS A 256 -41.59 19.39 5.49
N ILE A 257 -40.70 18.75 6.26
CA ILE A 257 -39.68 17.82 5.72
C ILE A 257 -40.34 16.60 5.07
N ALA A 258 -41.35 16.04 5.73
CA ALA A 258 -42.08 14.88 5.24
C ALA A 258 -42.77 15.18 3.90
N ASP A 259 -43.44 16.32 3.82
CA ASP A 259 -44.13 16.80 2.61
C ASP A 259 -43.13 17.02 1.46
N GLN A 260 -41.99 17.66 1.73
CA GLN A 260 -40.97 17.96 0.71
C GLN A 260 -40.25 16.71 0.18
N LEU A 261 -40.15 15.65 0.99
CA LEU A 261 -39.48 14.41 0.61
C LEU A 261 -40.44 13.30 0.16
N GLY A 262 -41.75 13.54 0.18
CA GLY A 262 -42.76 12.54 -0.17
C GLY A 262 -42.74 11.31 0.75
N VAL A 263 -42.52 11.51 2.06
CA VAL A 263 -42.47 10.43 3.06
C VAL A 263 -43.39 10.74 4.24
N SER A 264 -43.64 9.75 5.11
CA SER A 264 -44.45 10.00 6.31
C SER A 264 -43.68 10.79 7.40
N PRO A 265 -44.35 11.64 8.20
CA PRO A 265 -43.73 12.32 9.34
C PRO A 265 -43.09 11.35 10.35
N GLN A 266 -43.65 10.15 10.51
CA GLN A 266 -43.10 9.10 11.36
C GLN A 266 -41.75 8.57 10.83
N ALA A 267 -41.59 8.46 9.50
CA ALA A 267 -40.33 8.09 8.88
C ALA A 267 -39.25 9.16 9.11
N VAL A 268 -39.64 10.45 9.06
CA VAL A 268 -38.76 11.57 9.41
C VAL A 268 -38.36 11.51 10.88
N SER A 269 -39.32 11.36 11.80
CA SER A 269 -39.08 11.24 13.24
C SER A 269 -38.13 10.09 13.58
N LYS A 270 -38.38 8.88 13.04
CA LYS A 270 -37.48 7.72 13.23
C LYS A 270 -36.08 7.97 12.68
N SER A 271 -35.98 8.68 11.55
CA SER A 271 -34.67 9.03 10.98
C SER A 271 -33.95 10.03 11.88
N LEU A 272 -34.60 11.11 12.29
CA LEU A 272 -34.03 12.10 13.21
C LEU A 272 -33.61 11.48 14.55
N PHE A 273 -34.41 10.57 15.11
CA PHE A 273 -34.06 9.85 16.33
C PHE A 273 -32.76 9.04 16.17
N LYS A 274 -32.61 8.32 15.06
CA LYS A 274 -31.36 7.58 14.74
C LYS A 274 -30.19 8.53 14.50
N LEU A 275 -30.47 9.76 14.06
CA LEU A 275 -29.46 10.74 13.68
C LEU A 275 -29.12 11.75 14.79
N ARG A 276 -29.75 11.65 15.97
CA ARG A 276 -29.63 12.64 17.05
C ARG A 276 -28.20 12.90 17.52
N GLY A 277 -27.35 11.88 17.48
CA GLY A 277 -25.93 12.00 17.84
C GLY A 277 -25.09 12.82 16.85
N TYR A 278 -25.63 13.15 15.68
CA TYR A 278 -24.92 13.82 14.59
C TYR A 278 -25.36 15.26 14.38
N PHE A 279 -26.42 15.75 15.05
CA PHE A 279 -27.00 17.07 14.81
C PHE A 279 -26.02 18.22 15.00
N SER A 280 -25.25 18.25 16.09
CA SER A 280 -24.28 19.31 16.36
C SER A 280 -23.15 19.41 15.32
N SER A 281 -22.82 18.29 14.66
CA SER A 281 -21.81 18.25 13.61
C SER A 281 -22.42 18.65 12.26
N TRP A 282 -23.64 18.20 11.98
CA TRP A 282 -24.36 18.56 10.77
C TRP A 282 -24.77 20.01 10.69
N THR A 283 -25.15 20.65 11.79
CA THR A 283 -25.49 22.08 11.79
C THR A 283 -24.29 22.92 11.38
N LYS A 284 -23.07 22.56 11.77
CA LYS A 284 -21.84 23.25 11.33
C LYS A 284 -21.60 23.06 9.83
N ILE A 285 -21.61 21.80 9.37
CA ILE A 285 -21.37 21.47 7.95
C ILE A 285 -22.44 22.10 7.03
N ALA A 286 -23.70 22.06 7.42
CA ALA A 286 -24.81 22.57 6.61
C ALA A 286 -24.82 24.11 6.52
N LEU A 287 -24.38 24.81 7.58
CA LEU A 287 -24.28 26.27 7.59
C LEU A 287 -23.04 26.77 6.81
N ASP A 288 -21.95 26.00 6.81
CA ASP A 288 -20.74 26.32 6.04
C ASP A 288 -20.93 26.11 4.51
N ASP A 289 -21.78 25.16 4.10
CA ASP A 289 -22.16 24.96 2.69
C ASP A 289 -23.00 26.13 2.14
N THR A 290 -23.82 26.77 2.98
CA THR A 290 -24.70 27.88 2.57
C THR A 290 -24.00 29.23 2.40
N THR A 291 -22.79 29.39 2.91
CA THR A 291 -22.01 30.64 2.78
C THR A 291 -21.05 30.65 1.58
N LYS A 292 -20.94 29.52 0.85
CA LYS A 292 -20.09 29.36 -0.34
C LYS A 292 -20.84 29.37 -1.67
N SER A 293 -22.14 29.69 -1.66
CA SER A 293 -22.97 29.83 -2.87
C SER A 293 -23.20 31.30 -3.23
#